data_AF-A0A3D4PVS2-F1
#
_entry.id   AF-A0A3D4PVS2-F1
#
_cell.length_a   1.000
_cell.length_b   1.000
_cell.length_c   1.000
_cell.angle_alpha   90.00
_cell.angle_beta   90.00
_cell.angle_gamma   90.00
#
_symmetry.space_group_name_H-M   'P 1'
#
loop_
_entity.id
_entity.type
_entity.pdbx_description
1 polymer ?
#
loop_
_entity_poly.entity_id
_entity_poly.type
_entity_poly.pdbx_seq_one_letter_code
_entity_poly.pdbx_strand_id
1 'polypeptide(L)'
;MENMKDQMVVVFSYQAGSITPSVLADLIESGIGFEGKHLRSSFEKIKNGNCSIKNRLKAIRESKCYDFCSFQLNEEKDKDCPSLFIHQRNTYDHLKMRFYGDQLPNCEFFNRLTSIEGFNFGYIEDYEFNYWKNAERLCFYEMRGLPHHHLPKKSNGMPYPLEEDIVDISLNFGRDIEYPGMLFAIAPTMWVNKSYMSNVCPSFLSNMSKFIDSKNITENICCLKLCEDIKPNTADIEKIERIAKDINFSVLEAKGKELIKFAPGDPMFEINYVDIKGEKCREYVVWVDDQRKQTKKSKAKTKLVNLFNSKGDRVNAYSEEIVK
;
A
#
# COMPACT_ATOMS: atom_id res chain seq x y z
N MET A 1 -23.54 -12.08 12.30
CA MET A 1 -22.14 -11.70 12.01
C MET A 1 -21.27 -12.57 12.88
N GLU A 2 -20.46 -13.45 12.30
CA GLU A 2 -19.40 -14.09 13.07
C GLU A 2 -18.52 -12.98 13.67
N ASN A 3 -18.20 -13.10 14.96
CA ASN A 3 -17.24 -12.24 15.64
C ASN A 3 -15.94 -12.33 14.83
N MET A 4 -15.66 -11.35 13.96
CA MET A 4 -14.32 -11.21 13.42
C MET A 4 -13.44 -10.93 14.65
N LYS A 5 -12.64 -11.93 15.03
CA LYS A 5 -11.66 -11.78 16.11
C LYS A 5 -10.86 -10.50 15.85
N ASP A 6 -10.46 -9.81 16.92
CA ASP A 6 -9.67 -8.59 16.85
C ASP A 6 -8.49 -8.79 15.89
N GLN A 7 -8.61 -8.23 14.69
CA GLN A 7 -7.67 -8.46 13.60
C GLN A 7 -6.80 -7.22 13.49
N MET A 8 -5.50 -7.42 13.62
CA MET A 8 -4.51 -6.35 13.52
C MET A 8 -3.79 -6.46 12.18
N VAL A 9 -3.56 -5.32 11.55
CA VAL A 9 -2.76 -5.22 10.33
C VAL A 9 -1.51 -4.43 10.63
N VAL A 10 -0.38 -4.98 10.19
CA VAL A 10 0.90 -4.29 10.18
C VAL A 10 1.34 -4.09 8.74
N VAL A 11 1.79 -2.90 8.41
CA VAL A 11 2.23 -2.52 7.08
C VAL A 11 3.62 -1.91 7.17
N PHE A 12 4.52 -2.33 6.28
CA PHE A 12 5.81 -1.69 6.05
C PHE A 12 5.97 -1.40 4.56
N SER A 13 6.40 -0.18 4.26
CA SER A 13 6.70 0.30 2.92
C SER A 13 8.20 0.52 2.77
N TYR A 14 8.71 0.10 1.62
CA TYR A 14 10.12 0.19 1.25
C TYR A 14 10.25 0.80 -0.15
N GLN A 15 11.44 1.30 -0.47
CA GLN A 15 11.79 1.66 -1.84
C GLN A 15 11.58 0.46 -2.78
N ALA A 16 11.25 0.74 -4.04
CA ALA A 16 10.98 -0.31 -5.02
C ALA A 16 12.21 -1.22 -5.19
N GLY A 17 12.01 -2.54 -5.04
CA GLY A 17 13.06 -3.53 -5.18
C GLY A 17 13.91 -3.76 -3.92
N SER A 18 13.64 -3.07 -2.82
CA SER A 18 14.27 -3.31 -1.51
C SER A 18 14.00 -4.72 -0.99
N ILE A 19 12.75 -5.20 -1.13
CA ILE A 19 12.37 -6.55 -0.71
C ILE A 19 12.69 -7.49 -1.86
N THR A 20 13.95 -7.87 -2.02
CA THR A 20 14.35 -8.86 -3.02
C THR A 20 13.85 -10.26 -2.65
N PRO A 21 13.80 -11.22 -3.61
CA PRO A 21 13.46 -12.60 -3.28
C PRO A 21 14.37 -13.23 -2.21
N SER A 22 15.66 -12.86 -2.17
CA SER A 22 16.56 -13.33 -1.10
C SER A 22 16.17 -12.75 0.25
N VAL A 23 16.00 -11.42 0.33
CA VAL A 23 15.57 -10.73 1.56
C VAL A 23 14.27 -11.36 2.09
N LEU A 24 13.31 -11.61 1.20
CA LEU A 24 12.07 -12.28 1.55
C LEU A 24 12.29 -13.69 2.11
N ALA A 25 13.08 -14.51 1.43
CA ALA A 25 13.37 -15.85 1.91
C ALA A 25 14.08 -15.84 3.26
N ASP A 26 15.02 -14.92 3.46
CA ASP A 26 15.75 -14.72 4.73
C ASP A 26 14.80 -14.27 5.85
N LEU A 27 13.86 -13.36 5.58
CA LEU A 27 12.83 -12.94 6.54
C LEU A 27 11.99 -14.12 7.02
N ILE A 28 11.53 -14.97 6.09
CA ILE A 28 10.71 -16.14 6.43
C ILE A 28 11.52 -17.17 7.20
N GLU A 29 12.74 -17.47 6.75
CA GLU A 29 13.61 -18.47 7.37
C GLU A 29 14.06 -18.07 8.78
N SER A 30 14.31 -16.78 9.00
CA SER A 30 14.69 -16.22 10.31
C SER A 30 13.51 -16.00 11.26
N GLY A 31 12.31 -16.43 10.87
CA GLY A 31 11.07 -16.29 11.63
C GLY A 31 10.49 -14.89 11.56
N ILE A 32 9.27 -14.78 11.02
CA ILE A 32 8.51 -13.52 10.97
C ILE A 32 7.59 -13.31 12.18
N GLY A 33 8.01 -13.82 13.34
CA GLY A 33 7.18 -13.90 14.55
C GLY A 33 6.23 -15.10 14.60
N PHE A 34 6.21 -15.94 13.56
CA PHE A 34 5.42 -17.18 13.49
C PHE A 34 6.06 -18.20 12.52
N GLU A 35 5.82 -19.50 12.74
CA GLU A 35 6.42 -20.59 11.95
C GLU A 35 5.65 -20.86 10.66
N GLY A 36 6.35 -20.78 9.52
CA GLY A 36 5.75 -20.95 8.20
C GLY A 36 5.52 -22.39 7.77
N LYS A 37 4.27 -22.86 7.85
CA LYS A 37 3.92 -24.23 7.41
C LYS A 37 3.45 -24.33 5.96
N HIS A 38 2.88 -23.26 5.39
CA HIS A 38 2.38 -23.25 4.01
C HIS A 38 2.85 -22.01 3.25
N LEU A 39 2.85 -22.10 1.93
CA LEU A 39 3.18 -21.00 1.03
C LEU A 39 2.24 -21.02 -0.16
N ARG A 40 1.64 -19.86 -0.42
CA ARG A 40 0.98 -19.58 -1.69
C ARG A 40 1.80 -18.52 -2.43
N SER A 41 1.96 -18.69 -3.72
CA SER A 41 2.64 -17.67 -4.50
C SER A 41 2.11 -17.65 -5.91
N SER A 42 2.08 -16.47 -6.53
CA SER A 42 1.78 -16.32 -7.96
C SER A 42 3.00 -16.55 -8.85
N PHE A 43 4.13 -17.04 -8.32
CA PHE A 43 5.25 -17.47 -9.18
C PHE A 43 4.78 -18.60 -10.10
N GLU A 44 4.79 -18.36 -11.41
CA GLU A 44 4.44 -19.38 -12.43
C GLU A 44 5.23 -20.69 -12.27
N LYS A 45 6.46 -20.60 -11.74
CA LYS A 45 7.35 -21.76 -11.54
C LYS A 45 7.13 -22.51 -10.23
N ILE A 46 6.39 -21.95 -9.27
CA ILE A 46 6.12 -22.61 -7.99
C ILE A 46 4.71 -23.19 -8.07
N LYS A 47 4.60 -24.47 -8.45
CA LYS A 47 3.31 -25.18 -8.38
C LYS A 47 2.81 -25.13 -6.92
N ASN A 48 1.61 -24.59 -6.73
CA ASN A 48 0.92 -24.64 -5.45
C ASN A 48 0.68 -26.13 -5.09
N GLY A 49 1.37 -26.68 -4.09
CA GLY A 49 1.29 -28.10 -3.72
C GLY A 49 2.16 -28.49 -2.51
N ASN A 50 2.29 -29.79 -2.24
CA ASN A 50 2.96 -30.38 -1.05
C ASN A 50 4.51 -30.32 -1.08
N CYS A 51 5.11 -29.23 -1.58
CA CYS A 51 6.56 -29.03 -1.44
C CYS A 51 6.90 -28.39 -0.09
N SER A 52 8.00 -28.86 0.53
CA SER A 52 8.46 -28.36 1.82
C SER A 52 8.77 -26.85 1.76
N ILE A 53 8.61 -26.17 2.90
CA ILE A 53 8.94 -24.74 3.05
C ILE A 53 10.38 -24.45 2.59
N LYS A 54 11.33 -25.34 2.91
CA LYS A 54 12.74 -25.23 2.49
C LYS A 54 12.91 -25.19 0.97
N ASN A 55 12.27 -26.11 0.25
CA ASN A 55 12.37 -26.15 -1.22
C ASN A 55 11.71 -24.92 -1.87
N ARG A 56 10.66 -24.41 -1.25
CA ARG A 56 9.97 -23.19 -1.68
C ARG A 56 10.81 -21.94 -1.46
N LEU A 57 11.44 -21.80 -0.30
CA LEU A 57 12.36 -20.70 -0.01
C LEU A 57 13.55 -20.73 -0.97
N LYS A 58 14.08 -21.91 -1.28
CA LYS A 58 15.09 -22.07 -2.34
C LYS A 58 14.59 -21.57 -3.69
N ALA A 59 13.39 -21.96 -4.11
CA ALA A 59 12.80 -21.50 -5.38
C ALA A 59 12.56 -19.98 -5.40
N ILE A 60 12.17 -19.37 -4.27
CA ILE A 60 12.05 -17.92 -4.13
C ILE A 60 13.42 -17.26 -4.33
N ARG A 61 14.47 -17.73 -3.62
CA ARG A 61 15.84 -17.20 -3.75
C ARG A 61 16.37 -17.26 -5.19
N GLU A 62 16.00 -18.31 -5.93
CA GLU A 62 16.40 -18.50 -7.33
C GLU A 62 15.55 -17.67 -8.33
N SER A 63 14.46 -17.04 -7.87
CA SER A 63 13.64 -16.19 -8.73
C SER A 63 14.29 -14.83 -8.97
N LYS A 64 14.04 -14.26 -10.16
CA LYS A 64 14.54 -12.92 -10.55
C LYS A 64 13.63 -11.78 -10.11
N CYS A 65 12.33 -12.01 -9.99
CA CYS A 65 11.32 -11.02 -9.61
C CYS A 65 10.02 -11.70 -9.14
N TYR A 66 9.13 -10.94 -8.50
CA TYR A 66 7.73 -11.32 -8.30
C TYR A 66 6.81 -10.11 -8.29
N ASP A 67 5.72 -10.16 -9.04
CA ASP A 67 4.74 -9.06 -9.00
C ASP A 67 3.93 -9.07 -7.69
N PHE A 68 3.67 -10.26 -7.16
CA PHE A 68 2.93 -10.47 -5.93
C PHE A 68 3.33 -11.80 -5.29
N CYS A 69 3.37 -11.84 -3.96
CA CYS A 69 3.52 -13.07 -3.20
C CYS A 69 2.67 -13.04 -1.93
N SER A 70 1.99 -14.14 -1.60
CA SER A 70 1.10 -14.22 -0.43
C SER A 70 1.39 -15.43 0.43
N PHE A 71 2.07 -15.20 1.54
CA PHE A 71 2.43 -16.21 2.52
C PHE A 71 1.28 -16.36 3.52
N GLN A 72 0.73 -17.57 3.63
CA GLN A 72 -0.19 -17.96 4.70
C GLN A 72 0.50 -19.01 5.54
N LEU A 73 0.81 -18.69 6.79
CA LEU A 73 1.65 -19.54 7.62
C LEU A 73 0.77 -20.17 8.72
N ASN A 74 0.04 -21.24 8.40
CA ASN A 74 -0.61 -22.07 9.43
C ASN A 74 -1.02 -23.46 8.94
N GLU A 75 -1.20 -24.43 9.83
CA GLU A 75 -1.45 -25.85 9.52
C GLU A 75 -2.63 -26.10 8.56
N GLU A 76 -3.68 -25.27 8.67
CA GLU A 76 -4.91 -25.38 7.90
C GLU A 76 -5.15 -24.12 7.04
N LYS A 77 -5.96 -24.27 5.99
CA LYS A 77 -6.44 -23.16 5.13
C LYS A 77 -7.49 -22.30 5.86
N ASP A 78 -7.28 -22.05 7.15
CA ASP A 78 -8.28 -21.42 8.00
C ASP A 78 -8.22 -19.89 7.91
N LYS A 79 -9.36 -19.24 8.12
CA LYS A 79 -9.54 -17.79 7.91
C LYS A 79 -8.89 -16.93 9.00
N ASP A 80 -8.53 -17.53 10.13
CA ASP A 80 -8.04 -16.85 11.34
C ASP A 80 -6.54 -17.13 11.60
N CYS A 81 -5.73 -17.11 10.56
CA CYS A 81 -4.28 -17.35 10.68
C CYS A 81 -3.42 -16.12 10.37
N PRO A 82 -2.31 -15.93 11.11
CA PRO A 82 -1.31 -14.95 10.74
C PRO A 82 -0.87 -15.14 9.28
N SER A 83 -0.84 -14.02 8.56
CA SER A 83 -0.55 -14.04 7.13
C SER A 83 0.35 -12.87 6.77
N LEU A 84 1.26 -13.11 5.82
CA LEU A 84 2.21 -12.16 5.30
C LEU A 84 1.94 -12.00 3.79
N PHE A 85 1.66 -10.79 3.35
CA PHE A 85 1.45 -10.42 1.96
C PHE A 85 2.58 -9.51 1.54
N ILE A 86 3.14 -9.76 0.37
CA ILE A 86 4.15 -8.90 -0.21
C ILE A 86 3.75 -8.54 -1.62
N HIS A 87 3.73 -7.24 -1.86
CA HIS A 87 3.45 -6.66 -3.16
C HIS A 87 4.68 -5.85 -3.56
N GLN A 88 5.42 -6.31 -4.58
CA GLN A 88 6.38 -5.42 -5.25
C GLN A 88 5.58 -4.60 -6.23
N ARG A 89 5.48 -3.29 -5.99
CA ARG A 89 4.90 -2.37 -6.96
C ARG A 89 6.04 -1.71 -7.73
N ASN A 90 5.69 -1.07 -8.84
CA ASN A 90 6.67 -0.38 -9.69
C ASN A 90 7.48 0.70 -8.95
N THR A 91 6.91 1.21 -7.87
CA THR A 91 7.37 2.45 -7.23
C THR A 91 7.64 2.29 -5.74
N TYR A 92 7.17 1.22 -5.10
CA TYR A 92 7.51 0.85 -3.73
C TYR A 92 7.22 -0.64 -3.48
N ASP A 93 7.90 -1.22 -2.51
CA ASP A 93 7.58 -2.56 -2.03
C ASP A 93 6.72 -2.46 -0.76
N HIS A 94 5.72 -3.32 -0.65
CA HIS A 94 4.80 -3.33 0.48
C HIS A 94 4.82 -4.72 1.13
N LEU A 95 5.15 -4.75 2.42
CA LEU A 95 5.01 -5.90 3.29
C LEU A 95 3.83 -5.66 4.23
N LYS A 96 2.78 -6.48 4.12
CA LYS A 96 1.58 -6.42 4.95
C LYS A 96 1.44 -7.71 5.74
N MET A 97 1.33 -7.63 7.05
CA MET A 97 1.07 -8.76 7.92
C MET A 97 -0.31 -8.60 8.57
N ARG A 98 -0.98 -9.72 8.81
CA ARG A 98 -2.24 -9.78 9.56
C ARG A 98 -2.04 -10.69 10.75
N PHE A 99 -2.49 -10.24 11.92
CA PHE A 99 -2.46 -10.96 13.18
C PHE A 99 -3.85 -10.97 13.81
N TYR A 100 -4.07 -11.85 14.77
CA TYR A 100 -5.37 -12.02 15.45
C TYR A 100 -5.16 -12.04 16.97
N GLY A 101 -6.01 -11.32 17.70
CA GLY A 101 -5.93 -11.24 19.17
C GLY A 101 -4.57 -10.73 19.65
N ASP A 102 -3.97 -11.47 20.59
CA ASP A 102 -2.69 -11.16 21.25
C ASP A 102 -1.46 -11.69 20.50
N GLN A 103 -1.62 -12.18 19.28
CA GLN A 103 -0.54 -12.77 18.46
C GLN A 103 0.45 -11.75 17.88
N LEU A 104 0.41 -10.49 18.34
CA LEU A 104 1.31 -9.48 17.83
C LEU A 104 2.76 -9.78 18.21
N PRO A 105 3.70 -9.75 17.24
CA PRO A 105 5.12 -9.89 17.55
C PRO A 105 5.60 -8.77 18.47
N ASN A 106 6.72 -9.02 19.15
CA ASN A 106 7.35 -8.03 20.00
C ASN A 106 7.99 -6.86 19.19
N CYS A 107 8.41 -5.80 19.88
CA CYS A 107 9.02 -4.64 19.22
C CYS A 107 10.32 -4.96 18.48
N GLU A 108 11.09 -5.95 18.93
CA GLU A 108 12.34 -6.35 18.27
C GLU A 108 12.09 -6.85 16.85
N PHE A 109 11.01 -7.60 16.65
CA PHE A 109 10.58 -8.04 15.33
C PHE A 109 10.32 -6.86 14.39
N PHE A 110 9.56 -5.85 14.85
CA PHE A 110 9.30 -4.66 14.03
C PHE A 110 10.58 -3.87 13.77
N ASN A 111 11.50 -3.78 14.73
CA ASN A 111 12.78 -3.11 14.53
C ASN A 111 13.62 -3.79 13.43
N ARG A 112 13.60 -5.13 13.35
CA ARG A 112 14.26 -5.88 12.26
C ARG A 112 13.71 -5.49 10.89
N LEU A 113 12.38 -5.37 10.77
CA LEU A 113 11.74 -4.94 9.52
C LEU A 113 12.13 -3.51 9.14
N THR A 114 12.20 -2.59 10.12
CA THR A 114 12.67 -1.22 9.84
C THR A 114 14.14 -1.14 9.46
N SER A 115 14.94 -2.17 9.76
CA SER A 115 16.38 -2.20 9.46
C SER A 115 16.68 -2.65 8.02
N ILE A 116 15.67 -3.09 7.27
CA ILE A 116 15.85 -3.46 5.86
C ILE A 116 16.15 -2.21 5.05
N GLU A 117 17.14 -2.31 4.16
CA GLU A 117 17.54 -1.20 3.29
C GLU A 117 16.37 -0.68 2.46
N GLY A 118 16.24 0.64 2.40
CA GLY A 118 15.15 1.33 1.72
C GLY A 118 13.83 1.36 2.49
N PHE A 119 13.81 1.02 3.78
CA PHE A 119 12.65 1.28 4.64
C PHE A 119 12.23 2.76 4.63
N ASN A 120 10.95 3.00 4.33
CA ASN A 120 10.36 4.35 4.25
C ASN A 120 9.52 4.66 5.48
N PHE A 121 8.47 3.86 5.69
CA PHE A 121 7.57 4.00 6.84
C PHE A 121 6.81 2.69 7.08
N GLY A 122 6.23 2.52 8.26
CA GLY A 122 5.36 1.41 8.58
C GLY A 122 4.36 1.80 9.66
N TYR A 123 3.35 0.98 9.86
CA TYR A 123 2.31 1.22 10.83
C TYR A 123 1.62 -0.06 11.27
N ILE A 124 0.92 0.02 12.39
CA ILE A 124 0.02 -1.02 12.89
C ILE A 124 -1.31 -0.40 13.29
N GLU A 125 -2.40 -1.05 12.89
CA GLU A 125 -3.77 -0.64 13.22
C GLU A 125 -4.75 -1.82 13.22
N ASP A 126 -5.93 -1.57 13.78
CA ASP A 126 -7.08 -2.46 13.67
C ASP A 126 -7.56 -2.59 12.21
N TYR A 127 -7.82 -3.82 11.78
CA TYR A 127 -8.21 -4.13 10.42
C TYR A 127 -9.58 -3.57 10.05
N GLU A 128 -10.58 -3.69 10.93
CA GLU A 128 -11.92 -3.20 10.63
C GLU A 128 -11.93 -1.68 10.55
N PHE A 129 -11.19 -1.03 11.45
CA PHE A 129 -10.97 0.41 11.40
C PHE A 129 -10.32 0.83 10.08
N ASN A 130 -9.20 0.19 9.68
CA ASN A 130 -8.55 0.46 8.38
C ASN A 130 -9.48 0.19 7.20
N TYR A 131 -10.25 -0.89 7.26
CA TYR A 131 -11.14 -1.28 6.17
C TYR A 131 -12.23 -0.24 5.97
N TRP A 132 -12.94 0.13 7.05
CA TRP A 132 -14.09 1.02 6.95
C TRP A 132 -13.71 2.48 6.72
N LYS A 133 -12.57 2.95 7.25
CA LYS A 133 -12.07 4.30 6.92
C LYS A 133 -11.75 4.47 5.43
N ASN A 134 -11.46 3.37 4.73
CA ASN A 134 -11.08 3.35 3.30
C ASN A 134 -12.17 2.77 2.37
N ALA A 135 -13.32 2.35 2.89
CA ALA A 135 -14.35 1.68 2.09
C ALA A 135 -15.21 2.68 1.31
N GLU A 136 -14.95 2.79 0.00
CA GLU A 136 -15.73 3.65 -0.90
C GLU A 136 -16.98 2.95 -1.49
N ARG A 137 -16.90 1.65 -1.80
CA ARG A 137 -17.99 0.98 -2.54
C ARG A 137 -19.19 0.67 -1.66
N LEU A 138 -20.38 1.06 -2.11
CA LEU A 138 -21.65 0.83 -1.40
C LEU A 138 -21.91 -0.66 -1.16
N CYS A 139 -21.57 -1.52 -2.12
CA CYS A 139 -21.77 -2.96 -2.01
C CYS A 139 -21.05 -3.59 -0.81
N PHE A 140 -19.93 -3.02 -0.34
CA PHE A 140 -19.25 -3.52 0.86
C PHE A 140 -20.09 -3.31 2.13
N TYR A 141 -20.79 -2.19 2.23
CA TYR A 141 -21.70 -1.90 3.34
C TYR A 141 -22.93 -2.80 3.27
N GLU A 142 -23.54 -2.92 2.08
CA GLU A 142 -24.71 -3.76 1.83
C GLU A 142 -24.46 -5.23 2.17
N MET A 143 -23.33 -5.79 1.69
CA MET A 143 -22.93 -7.17 1.97
C MET A 143 -22.71 -7.43 3.47
N ARG A 144 -22.35 -6.39 4.25
CA ARG A 144 -22.15 -6.46 5.70
C ARG A 144 -23.40 -6.06 6.50
N GLY A 145 -24.49 -5.66 5.82
CA GLY A 145 -25.70 -5.17 6.47
C GLY A 145 -25.50 -3.84 7.23
N LEU A 146 -24.49 -3.05 6.86
CA LEU A 146 -24.22 -1.77 7.50
C LEU A 146 -25.00 -0.64 6.82
N PRO A 147 -25.66 0.25 7.59
CA PRO A 147 -26.33 1.40 7.02
C PRO A 147 -25.30 2.38 6.44
N HIS A 148 -25.49 2.80 5.19
CA HIS A 148 -24.64 3.78 4.51
C HIS A 148 -25.43 4.96 3.92
N HIS A 149 -26.74 5.02 4.14
CA HIS A 149 -27.59 6.09 3.62
C HIS A 149 -27.19 7.48 4.16
N HIS A 150 -26.70 7.54 5.40
CA HIS A 150 -26.24 8.75 6.08
C HIS A 150 -24.83 9.20 5.66
N LEU A 151 -24.05 8.32 5.00
CA LEU A 151 -22.70 8.65 4.56
C LEU A 151 -22.75 9.55 3.32
N PRO A 152 -21.82 10.54 3.22
CA PRO A 152 -21.70 11.38 2.04
C PRO A 152 -21.36 10.51 0.82
N LYS A 153 -21.90 10.87 -0.34
CA LYS A 153 -21.74 10.13 -1.60
C LYS A 153 -21.20 11.05 -2.68
N LYS A 154 -20.43 10.49 -3.59
CA LYS A 154 -19.99 11.14 -4.83
C LYS A 154 -20.02 10.13 -5.97
N SER A 155 -20.06 10.63 -7.21
CA SER A 155 -19.81 9.79 -8.38
C SER A 155 -18.37 9.25 -8.34
N ASN A 156 -18.17 7.98 -8.72
CA ASN A 156 -16.84 7.40 -8.91
C ASN A 156 -16.07 8.00 -10.11
N GLY A 157 -16.69 8.92 -10.86
CA GLY A 157 -16.11 9.59 -12.03
C GLY A 157 -15.86 8.64 -13.21
N MET A 158 -16.34 7.41 -13.12
CA MET A 158 -16.33 6.47 -14.22
C MET A 158 -17.54 6.74 -15.09
N PRO A 159 -17.43 6.46 -16.39
CA PRO A 159 -18.54 6.69 -17.29
C PRO A 159 -19.58 5.60 -17.21
N TYR A 160 -20.76 5.87 -17.74
CA TYR A 160 -21.74 4.84 -18.03
C TYR A 160 -21.15 3.67 -18.85
N PRO A 161 -21.46 2.40 -18.54
CA PRO A 161 -22.33 1.92 -17.47
C PRO A 161 -21.59 1.63 -16.15
N LEU A 162 -20.33 2.04 -16.03
CA LEU A 162 -19.50 1.87 -14.83
C LEU A 162 -19.66 3.01 -13.82
N GLU A 163 -20.44 4.03 -14.16
CA GLU A 163 -20.81 5.11 -13.25
C GLU A 163 -21.57 4.54 -12.06
N GLU A 164 -21.08 4.81 -10.87
CA GLU A 164 -21.73 4.40 -9.63
C GLU A 164 -21.54 5.47 -8.56
N ASP A 165 -22.50 5.57 -7.64
CA ASP A 165 -22.30 6.31 -6.40
C ASP A 165 -21.37 5.52 -5.49
N ILE A 166 -20.38 6.21 -4.93
CA ILE A 166 -19.48 5.70 -3.91
C ILE A 166 -19.56 6.58 -2.67
N VAL A 167 -19.23 6.01 -1.52
CA VAL A 167 -19.01 6.78 -0.29
C VAL A 167 -17.86 7.75 -0.52
N ASP A 168 -18.09 9.02 -0.23
CA ASP A 168 -17.03 10.01 -0.28
C ASP A 168 -16.18 9.96 0.99
N ILE A 169 -15.04 9.27 0.89
CA ILE A 169 -14.06 9.19 1.99
C ILE A 169 -13.11 10.39 2.03
N SER A 170 -13.33 11.45 1.23
CA SER A 170 -12.45 12.63 1.15
C SER A 170 -12.29 13.36 2.50
N LEU A 171 -13.22 13.15 3.42
CA LEU A 171 -13.16 13.68 4.78
C LEU A 171 -12.84 12.61 5.83
N ASN A 172 -12.70 11.34 5.45
CA ASN A 172 -12.30 10.28 6.37
C ASN A 172 -10.86 10.51 6.82
N PHE A 173 -10.69 10.63 8.13
CA PHE A 173 -9.40 10.90 8.73
C PHE A 173 -8.49 9.68 8.70
N GLY A 174 -7.21 9.90 8.42
CA GLY A 174 -6.22 8.83 8.38
C GLY A 174 -6.49 7.78 7.30
N ARG A 175 -7.30 8.10 6.27
CA ARG A 175 -7.44 7.24 5.09
C ARG A 175 -6.08 7.02 4.42
N ASP A 176 -5.96 5.86 3.79
CA ASP A 176 -4.76 5.49 3.06
C ASP A 176 -4.77 6.27 1.74
N ILE A 177 -3.76 7.10 1.52
CA ILE A 177 -3.58 7.81 0.25
C ILE A 177 -2.39 7.20 -0.47
N GLU A 178 -2.66 6.61 -1.63
CA GLU A 178 -1.64 6.03 -2.48
C GLU A 178 -1.25 7.01 -3.60
N TYR A 179 0.05 7.21 -3.76
CA TYR A 179 0.67 7.87 -4.91
C TYR A 179 1.69 6.93 -5.56
N PRO A 180 2.07 7.18 -6.82
CA PRO A 180 3.26 6.54 -7.38
C PRO A 180 4.46 6.72 -6.42
N GLY A 181 4.89 5.63 -5.80
CA GLY A 181 6.07 5.55 -4.95
C GLY A 181 5.83 5.76 -3.47
N MET A 182 4.58 6.00 -3.08
CA MET A 182 4.29 6.46 -1.73
C MET A 182 2.92 5.97 -1.28
N LEU A 183 2.86 5.61 -0.01
CA LEU A 183 1.62 5.35 0.69
C LEU A 183 1.65 6.27 1.91
N PHE A 184 0.59 7.02 2.12
CA PHE A 184 0.40 7.79 3.34
C PHE A 184 -0.70 7.14 4.15
N ALA A 185 -0.39 6.84 5.39
CA ALA A 185 -1.35 6.34 6.35
C ALA A 185 -1.06 6.99 7.71
N ILE A 186 -2.10 7.13 8.53
CA ILE A 186 -1.98 7.50 9.93
C ILE A 186 -2.62 6.38 10.73
N ALA A 187 -1.93 5.94 11.76
CA ALA A 187 -2.30 4.80 12.57
C ALA A 187 -1.92 5.01 14.04
N PRO A 188 -2.51 4.23 14.97
CA PRO A 188 -2.18 4.30 16.40
C PRO A 188 -0.69 4.15 16.72
N THR A 189 0.05 3.33 15.96
CA THR A 189 1.50 3.21 16.08
C THR A 189 2.15 3.18 14.70
N MET A 190 3.23 3.93 14.54
CA MET A 190 3.93 4.11 13.28
C MET A 190 5.45 4.04 13.44
N TRP A 191 6.14 3.55 12.42
CA TRP A 191 7.58 3.65 12.26
C TRP A 191 7.88 4.57 11.10
N VAL A 192 8.77 5.52 11.30
CA VAL A 192 9.03 6.56 10.32
C VAL A 192 10.53 6.73 10.11
N ASN A 193 10.96 6.65 8.86
CA ASN A 193 12.28 7.13 8.45
C ASN A 193 12.25 8.66 8.35
N LYS A 194 12.98 9.34 9.22
CA LYS A 194 13.02 10.81 9.34
C LYS A 194 13.52 11.49 8.07
N SER A 195 14.48 10.88 7.37
CA SER A 195 15.01 11.43 6.12
C SER A 195 13.94 11.36 5.02
N TYR A 196 13.28 10.21 4.88
CA TYR A 196 12.16 10.05 3.98
C TYR A 196 11.04 11.05 4.28
N MET A 197 10.63 11.14 5.55
CA MET A 197 9.53 11.99 5.97
C MET A 197 9.84 13.48 5.84
N SER A 198 11.10 13.90 6.05
CA SER A 198 11.54 15.28 5.81
C SER A 198 11.29 15.74 4.37
N ASN A 199 11.49 14.85 3.40
CA ASN A 199 11.31 15.19 1.98
C ASN A 199 9.84 15.23 1.57
N VAL A 200 9.04 14.39 2.24
CA VAL A 200 7.70 14.04 1.82
C VAL A 200 6.64 14.86 2.55
N CYS A 201 6.79 14.99 3.87
CA CYS A 201 5.93 15.75 4.74
C CYS A 201 6.77 16.41 5.86
N PRO A 202 7.47 17.53 5.58
CA PRO A 202 8.26 18.22 6.60
C PRO A 202 7.44 18.61 7.85
N SER A 203 6.16 18.95 7.66
CA SER A 203 5.22 19.25 8.74
C SER A 203 4.91 18.05 9.64
N PHE A 204 5.10 16.82 9.17
CA PHE A 204 4.94 15.64 10.01
C PHE A 204 5.95 15.64 11.14
N LEU A 205 7.23 15.90 10.83
CA LEU A 205 8.31 15.88 11.82
C LEU A 205 8.15 16.98 12.86
N SER A 206 7.67 18.17 12.48
CA SER A 206 7.42 19.25 13.44
C SER A 206 6.26 18.96 14.40
N ASN A 207 5.36 18.04 14.03
CA ASN A 207 4.25 17.60 14.86
C ASN A 207 4.56 16.32 15.67
N MET A 208 5.76 15.74 15.56
CA MET A 208 6.14 14.52 16.28
C MET A 208 6.04 14.65 17.82
N SER A 209 6.18 15.86 18.35
CA SER A 209 6.02 16.12 19.79
C SER A 209 4.58 15.97 20.30
N LYS A 210 3.58 15.89 19.41
CA LYS A 210 2.17 15.71 19.75
C LYS A 210 1.78 14.24 19.97
N PHE A 211 2.69 13.32 19.66
CA PHE A 211 2.52 11.89 19.89
C PHE A 211 2.69 11.59 21.38
N ILE A 212 1.98 10.57 21.90
CA ILE A 212 2.06 10.24 23.34
C ILE A 212 3.40 9.65 23.72
N ASP A 213 4.02 8.96 22.76
CA ASP A 213 5.34 8.40 22.94
C ASP A 213 6.08 8.45 21.60
N SER A 214 7.39 8.61 21.71
CA SER A 214 8.31 8.55 20.59
C SER A 214 9.60 7.91 21.04
N LYS A 215 10.03 6.88 20.31
CA LYS A 215 11.25 6.14 20.59
C LYS A 215 12.12 6.11 19.35
N ASN A 216 13.35 6.61 19.45
CA ASN A 216 14.34 6.41 18.39
C ASN A 216 14.73 4.93 18.36
N ILE A 217 14.59 4.30 17.19
CA ILE A 217 15.06 2.94 16.92
C ILE A 217 16.48 3.00 16.39
N THR A 218 16.74 3.96 15.48
CA THR A 218 18.07 4.33 15.00
C THR A 218 18.15 5.86 14.94
N GLU A 219 19.27 6.41 14.46
CA GLU A 219 19.38 7.85 14.18
C GLU A 219 18.27 8.33 13.23
N ASN A 220 18.02 7.55 12.18
CA ASN A 220 17.09 7.89 11.10
C ASN A 220 15.68 7.31 11.27
N ILE A 221 15.47 6.37 12.19
CA ILE A 221 14.17 5.70 12.36
C ILE A 221 13.64 5.96 13.76
N CYS A 222 12.37 6.34 13.83
CA CYS A 222 11.63 6.48 15.08
C CYS A 222 10.32 5.67 15.04
N CYS A 223 9.96 5.12 16.19
CA CYS A 223 8.63 4.62 16.47
C CYS A 223 7.83 5.73 17.15
N LEU A 224 6.59 5.92 16.72
CA LEU A 224 5.67 6.94 17.18
C LEU A 224 4.39 6.27 17.63
N LYS A 225 3.97 6.55 18.86
CA LYS A 225 2.70 6.09 19.40
C LYS A 225 1.75 7.28 19.49
N LEU A 226 0.60 7.16 18.83
CA LEU A 226 -0.42 8.19 18.74
C LEU A 226 -1.51 8.02 19.81
N CYS A 227 -1.86 6.76 20.05
CA CYS A 227 -2.92 6.31 20.95
C CYS A 227 -2.41 5.14 21.80
N GLU A 228 -3.01 4.91 22.96
CA GLU A 228 -2.55 3.85 23.86
C GLU A 228 -2.81 2.45 23.32
N ASP A 229 -3.92 2.29 22.61
CA ASP A 229 -4.40 1.04 22.03
C ASP A 229 -4.32 1.08 20.49
N ILE A 230 -4.12 -0.10 19.90
CA ILE A 230 -4.17 -0.31 18.44
C ILE A 230 -5.62 -0.34 17.96
N LYS A 231 -6.56 -0.69 18.85
CA LYS A 231 -8.00 -0.58 18.62
C LYS A 231 -8.49 0.76 19.19
N PRO A 232 -8.48 1.85 18.40
CA PRO A 232 -8.76 3.17 18.93
C PRO A 232 -10.21 3.26 19.40
N ASN A 233 -10.42 3.77 20.62
CA ASN A 233 -11.74 4.20 21.07
C ASN A 233 -12.10 5.57 20.45
N THR A 234 -13.29 6.10 20.77
CA THR A 234 -13.75 7.40 20.23
C THR A 234 -12.77 8.55 20.50
N ALA A 235 -12.21 8.66 21.70
CA ALA A 235 -11.27 9.73 22.05
C ALA A 235 -9.93 9.56 21.30
N ASP A 236 -9.48 8.33 21.10
CA ASP A 236 -8.32 8.03 20.27
C ASP A 236 -8.56 8.40 18.82
N ILE A 237 -9.75 8.10 18.28
CA ILE A 237 -10.15 8.52 16.93
C ILE A 237 -10.07 10.04 16.81
N GLU A 238 -10.75 10.81 17.67
CA GLU A 238 -10.73 12.28 17.64
C GLU A 238 -9.30 12.86 17.67
N LYS A 239 -8.41 12.21 18.42
CA LYS A 239 -7.00 12.60 18.48
C LYS A 239 -6.27 12.31 17.18
N ILE A 240 -6.48 11.14 16.58
CA ILE A 240 -5.96 10.79 15.25
C ILE A 240 -6.45 11.83 14.24
N GLU A 241 -7.73 12.21 14.27
CA GLU A 241 -8.28 13.22 13.38
C GLU A 241 -7.60 14.58 13.53
N ARG A 242 -7.39 15.03 14.77
CA ARG A 242 -6.71 16.30 15.04
C ARG A 242 -5.29 16.30 14.50
N ILE A 243 -4.53 15.22 14.73
CA ILE A 243 -3.15 15.13 14.23
C ILE A 243 -3.12 15.04 12.71
N ALA A 244 -4.06 14.32 12.08
CA ALA A 244 -4.21 14.30 10.63
C ALA A 244 -4.45 15.71 10.04
N LYS A 245 -5.30 16.52 10.70
CA LYS A 245 -5.50 17.93 10.33
C LYS A 245 -4.24 18.75 10.50
N ASP A 246 -3.53 18.59 11.63
CA ASP A 246 -2.34 19.36 11.97
C ASP A 246 -1.13 19.10 11.06
N ILE A 247 -0.94 17.86 10.60
CA ILE A 247 0.12 17.55 9.61
C ILE A 247 -0.24 18.04 8.20
N ASN A 248 -1.44 18.62 8.04
CA ASN A 248 -2.00 19.12 6.82
C ASN A 248 -2.11 18.03 5.75
N PHE A 249 -2.73 16.91 6.13
CA PHE A 249 -2.86 15.73 5.28
C PHE A 249 -3.58 16.04 3.95
N SER A 250 -4.51 17.00 3.95
CA SER A 250 -5.15 17.51 2.72
C SER A 250 -4.19 18.28 1.80
N VAL A 251 -3.15 18.94 2.33
CA VAL A 251 -2.09 19.54 1.50
C VAL A 251 -1.13 18.49 0.95
N LEU A 252 -0.87 17.39 1.67
CA LEU A 252 -0.17 16.24 1.08
C LEU A 252 -0.96 15.69 -0.11
N GLU A 253 -2.29 15.68 0.01
CA GLU A 253 -3.15 15.21 -1.07
C GLU A 253 -3.00 16.07 -2.34
N ALA A 254 -2.97 17.40 -2.16
CA ALA A 254 -2.73 18.35 -3.24
C ALA A 254 -1.30 18.26 -3.82
N LYS A 255 -0.30 17.97 -2.98
CA LYS A 255 1.11 17.80 -3.38
C LYS A 255 1.41 16.47 -4.06
N GLY A 256 0.51 15.50 -4.02
CA GLY A 256 0.68 14.20 -4.66
C GLY A 256 1.19 14.27 -6.11
N LYS A 257 0.74 15.27 -6.88
CA LYS A 257 1.21 15.52 -8.26
C LYS A 257 2.67 15.95 -8.36
N GLU A 258 3.17 16.70 -7.37
CA GLU A 258 4.58 17.10 -7.28
C GLU A 258 5.44 15.93 -6.77
N LEU A 259 4.90 15.11 -5.87
CA LEU A 259 5.54 13.93 -5.33
C LEU A 259 5.81 12.84 -6.38
N ILE A 260 4.99 12.76 -7.44
CA ILE A 260 5.27 11.91 -8.62
C ILE A 260 6.67 12.20 -9.21
N LYS A 261 7.16 13.44 -9.12
CA LYS A 261 8.51 13.81 -9.62
C LYS A 261 9.63 13.25 -8.75
N PHE A 262 9.34 12.97 -7.48
CA PHE A 262 10.28 12.42 -6.51
C PHE A 262 10.15 10.91 -6.33
N ALA A 263 9.09 10.30 -6.86
CA ALA A 263 8.97 8.86 -6.93
C ALA A 263 10.20 8.30 -7.66
N PRO A 264 11.11 7.57 -6.99
CA PRO A 264 12.25 6.95 -7.62
C PRO A 264 11.72 5.74 -8.38
N GLY A 265 11.12 6.02 -9.53
CA GLY A 265 10.37 5.06 -10.28
C GLY A 265 10.46 5.46 -11.71
N ASP A 266 11.21 4.69 -12.47
CA ASP A 266 11.15 4.71 -13.90
C ASP A 266 9.80 4.04 -14.30
N PRO A 267 8.73 4.82 -14.56
CA PRO A 267 7.38 4.28 -14.49
C PRO A 267 7.13 3.30 -15.64
N MET A 268 6.30 2.28 -15.40
CA MET A 268 5.85 1.38 -16.47
C MET A 268 4.54 1.84 -17.13
N PHE A 269 3.84 2.78 -16.50
CA PHE A 269 2.71 3.50 -17.07
C PHE A 269 2.58 4.92 -16.48
N GLU A 270 1.97 5.82 -17.20
CA GLU A 270 1.64 7.19 -16.76
C GLU A 270 0.17 7.50 -17.09
N ILE A 271 -0.45 8.35 -16.27
CA ILE A 271 -1.80 8.87 -16.52
C ILE A 271 -1.72 10.38 -16.60
N ASN A 272 -2.02 10.94 -17.77
CA ASN A 272 -2.09 12.38 -17.99
C ASN A 272 -3.54 12.78 -18.30
N TYR A 273 -3.81 14.09 -18.24
CA TYR A 273 -5.07 14.68 -18.67
C TYR A 273 -4.77 15.69 -19.77
N VAL A 274 -5.38 15.51 -20.93
CA VAL A 274 -5.15 16.32 -22.12
C VAL A 274 -6.47 16.89 -22.61
N ASP A 275 -6.43 18.08 -23.20
CA ASP A 275 -7.59 18.66 -23.86
C ASP A 275 -7.56 18.30 -25.35
N ILE A 276 -8.61 17.65 -25.84
CA ILE A 276 -8.78 17.30 -27.24
C ILE A 276 -10.07 17.93 -27.73
N LYS A 277 -9.95 19.01 -28.50
CA LYS A 277 -11.07 19.75 -29.09
C LYS A 277 -12.08 20.25 -28.05
N GLY A 278 -11.60 20.70 -26.89
CA GLY A 278 -12.43 21.21 -25.79
C GLY A 278 -12.98 20.11 -24.88
N GLU A 279 -12.67 18.84 -25.14
CA GLU A 279 -12.99 17.73 -24.24
C GLU A 279 -11.77 17.33 -23.41
N LYS A 280 -11.94 17.26 -22.09
CA LYS A 280 -10.91 16.70 -21.20
C LYS A 280 -10.86 15.19 -21.35
N CYS A 281 -9.77 14.70 -21.91
CA CYS A 281 -9.48 13.29 -22.10
C CYS A 281 -8.44 12.81 -21.08
N ARG A 282 -8.59 11.56 -20.64
CA ARG A 282 -7.57 10.84 -19.87
C ARG A 282 -6.62 10.14 -20.84
N GLU A 283 -5.34 10.44 -20.75
CA GLU A 283 -4.27 9.79 -21.49
C GLU A 283 -3.60 8.73 -20.63
N TYR A 284 -3.68 7.46 -21.03
CA TYR A 284 -3.04 6.33 -20.37
C TYR A 284 -1.86 5.84 -21.22
N VAL A 285 -0.64 6.08 -20.73
CA VAL A 285 0.62 5.77 -21.42
C VAL A 285 1.19 4.50 -20.81
N VAL A 286 1.52 3.50 -21.64
CA VAL A 286 2.23 2.28 -21.24
C VAL A 286 3.60 2.26 -21.91
N TRP A 287 4.65 2.10 -21.12
CA TRP A 287 6.02 2.04 -21.62
C TRP A 287 6.35 0.60 -22.02
N VAL A 288 6.84 0.37 -23.24
CA VAL A 288 7.13 -0.99 -23.74
C VAL A 288 8.53 -1.11 -24.37
N ASP A 289 9.10 -2.31 -24.27
CA ASP A 289 10.37 -2.68 -24.89
C ASP A 289 10.22 -3.01 -26.39
N ASP A 290 11.31 -3.47 -27.02
CA ASP A 290 11.38 -3.90 -28.41
C ASP A 290 10.46 -5.10 -28.72
N GLN A 291 10.09 -5.88 -27.70
CA GLN A 291 9.15 -6.99 -27.81
C GLN A 291 7.70 -6.60 -27.49
N ARG A 292 7.42 -5.29 -27.34
CA ARG A 292 6.13 -4.74 -26.89
C ARG A 292 5.69 -5.25 -25.50
N LYS A 293 6.63 -5.70 -24.66
CA LYS A 293 6.34 -6.03 -23.27
C LYS A 293 6.43 -4.77 -22.43
N GLN A 294 5.50 -4.63 -21.49
CA GLN A 294 5.54 -3.52 -20.55
C GLN A 294 6.89 -3.50 -19.81
N THR A 295 7.53 -2.35 -19.79
CA THR A 295 8.85 -2.14 -19.20
C THR A 295 8.91 -0.76 -18.57
N LYS A 296 10.02 -0.48 -17.88
CA LYS A 296 10.25 0.83 -17.27
C LYS A 296 10.57 1.88 -18.34
N LYS A 297 10.09 3.13 -18.21
CA LYS A 297 10.24 4.22 -19.21
C LYS A 297 11.68 4.44 -19.73
N SER A 298 12.71 4.30 -18.90
CA SER A 298 14.14 4.45 -19.21
C SER A 298 14.68 3.25 -19.97
N LYS A 299 13.96 2.12 -19.98
CA LYS A 299 14.24 0.95 -20.81
C LYS A 299 13.34 0.86 -22.04
N ALA A 300 12.23 1.57 -22.04
CA ALA A 300 11.29 1.56 -23.14
C ALA A 300 11.91 2.12 -24.43
N LYS A 301 11.44 1.56 -25.53
CA LYS A 301 11.70 2.02 -26.90
C LYS A 301 10.47 2.64 -27.53
N THR A 302 9.30 2.26 -27.04
CA THR A 302 8.01 2.74 -27.52
C THR A 302 7.14 3.06 -26.32
N LYS A 303 6.28 4.08 -26.45
CA LYS A 303 5.15 4.27 -25.54
C LYS A 303 3.85 4.02 -26.29
N LEU A 304 2.95 3.27 -25.66
CA LEU A 304 1.60 3.00 -26.15
C LEU A 304 0.64 3.96 -25.44
N VAL A 305 0.02 4.85 -26.19
CA VAL A 305 -0.88 5.87 -25.67
C VAL A 305 -2.32 5.46 -25.95
N ASN A 306 -3.16 5.52 -24.91
CA ASN A 306 -4.58 5.27 -25.00
C ASN A 306 -5.33 6.49 -24.49
N LEU A 307 -6.15 7.10 -25.34
CA LEU A 307 -6.95 8.26 -24.98
C LEU A 307 -8.37 7.82 -24.69
N PHE A 308 -8.89 8.26 -23.54
CA PHE A 308 -10.24 8.01 -23.09
C PHE A 308 -10.97 9.34 -22.93
N ASN A 309 -12.18 9.45 -23.47
CA ASN A 309 -13.00 10.66 -23.31
C ASN A 309 -13.57 10.76 -21.88
N SER A 310 -14.36 11.81 -21.63
CA SER A 310 -15.05 11.98 -20.33
C SER A 310 -16.02 10.84 -20.02
N LYS A 311 -16.53 10.17 -21.06
CA LYS A 311 -17.33 8.95 -21.01
C LYS A 311 -16.49 7.67 -21.00
N GLY A 312 -15.19 7.76 -20.70
CA GLY A 312 -14.22 6.66 -20.66
C GLY A 312 -14.22 5.71 -21.87
N ASP A 313 -14.83 6.12 -22.98
CA ASP A 313 -14.70 5.45 -24.27
C ASP A 313 -13.29 5.72 -24.79
N ARG A 314 -12.66 4.68 -25.33
CA ARG A 314 -11.36 4.83 -25.98
C ARG A 314 -11.56 5.59 -27.30
N VAL A 315 -11.15 6.85 -27.33
CA VAL A 315 -11.28 7.72 -28.50
C VAL A 315 -10.11 7.62 -29.45
N ASN A 316 -8.93 7.23 -28.96
CA ASN A 316 -7.76 7.04 -29.81
C ASN A 316 -6.75 6.10 -29.16
N ALA A 317 -5.90 5.51 -29.99
CA ALA A 317 -4.75 4.76 -29.57
C ALA A 317 -3.63 4.85 -30.60
N TYR A 318 -2.42 5.10 -30.12
CA TYR A 318 -1.25 5.17 -30.98
C TYR A 318 0.01 4.74 -30.23
N SER A 319 1.06 4.48 -31.00
CA SER A 319 2.38 4.17 -30.47
C SER A 319 3.36 5.23 -30.95
N GLU A 320 4.20 5.73 -30.06
CA GLU A 320 5.28 6.65 -30.40
C GLU A 320 6.62 5.99 -30.05
N GLU A 321 7.56 5.99 -30.99
CA GLU A 321 8.94 5.64 -30.68
C GLU A 321 9.58 6.71 -29.81
N ILE A 322 10.33 6.27 -28.82
CA ILE A 322 11.04 7.14 -27.89
C ILE A 322 12.39 7.44 -28.53
N VAL A 323 12.52 8.61 -29.15
CA VAL A 323 13.81 9.15 -29.52
C VAL A 323 14.49 9.58 -28.22
N LYS A 324 15.57 8.87 -27.83
CA LYS A 324 16.36 9.17 -26.63
C LYS A 324 17.50 10.11 -26.94
#